data_AF-A0A965YCF1-F1
#
_entry.id   AF-A0A965YCF1-F1
#
_cell.length_a   1.000
_cell.length_b   1.000
_cell.length_c   1.000
_cell.angle_alpha   90.00
_cell.angle_beta   90.00
_cell.angle_gamma   90.00
#
_symmetry.space_group_name_H-M   'P 1'
#
loop_
_entity.id
_entity.type
_entity.pdbx_description
1 polymer ?
#
loop_
_entity_poly.entity_id
_entity_poly.type
_entity_poly.pdbx_seq_one_letter_code
_entity_poly.pdbx_strand_id
1 'polypeptide(L)' 'MIRSLPSSKKYRYGFTLFIVLYFIFLFAPLVVTMVLAFNDSMYPSLPWQGATLDWFFGNGPKKYGIFHDQTNLRSLFT' A
#
# COMPACT_ATOMS: atom_id res chain seq x y z
N MET A 1 4.00 29.36 -6.04
CA MET A 1 4.78 29.85 -4.89
C MET A 1 5.56 31.07 -5.33
N ILE A 2 5.36 32.22 -4.69
CA ILE A 2 6.05 33.47 -5.06
C ILE A 2 7.56 33.26 -4.86
N ARG A 3 8.30 33.18 -5.96
CA ARG A 3 9.75 32.88 -5.98
C ARG A 3 10.62 33.96 -5.33
N SER A 4 10.06 35.12 -5.00
CA SER A 4 10.78 36.29 -4.48
C SER A 4 10.81 36.39 -2.95
N LEU A 5 10.19 35.48 -2.20
CA LEU A 5 10.23 35.52 -0.73
C LEU A 5 11.55 34.90 -0.20
N PRO A 6 12.35 35.65 0.57
CA PRO A 6 13.57 35.11 1.18
C PRO A 6 13.23 33.95 2.11
N SER A 7 13.65 32.73 1.76
CA SER A 7 13.43 31.55 2.59
C SER A 7 14.63 31.32 3.52
N SER A 8 14.39 31.33 4.83
CA SER A 8 15.41 30.97 5.81
C SER A 8 15.70 29.47 5.75
N LYS A 9 16.94 29.05 6.09
CA LYS A 9 17.30 27.62 6.13
C LYS A 9 16.35 26.81 7.03
N LYS A 10 15.99 27.36 8.19
CA LYS A 10 15.05 26.74 9.15
C LYS A 10 13.66 26.51 8.54
N TYR A 11 13.11 27.51 7.86
CA TYR A 11 11.82 27.38 7.18
C TYR A 11 11.84 26.26 6.14
N ARG A 12 12.91 26.20 5.32
CA ARG A 12 13.04 25.17 4.28
C ARG A 12 13.07 23.76 4.88
N TYR A 13 13.86 23.53 5.92
CA TYR A 13 13.88 22.23 6.60
C TYR A 13 12.54 21.86 7.22
N GLY A 14 11.88 22.80 7.91
CA GLY A 14 10.56 22.57 8.50
C GLY A 14 9.51 22.24 7.45
N PHE A 15 9.50 22.96 6.33
CA PHE A 15 8.59 22.70 5.22
C PHE A 15 8.85 21.33 4.57
N THR A 16 10.12 20.97 4.32
CA THR A 16 10.46 19.65 3.78
C THR A 16 10.03 18.53 4.74
N LEU A 17 10.30 18.67 6.04
CA LEU A 17 9.87 17.69 7.05
C LEU A 17 8.35 17.53 7.06
N PHE A 18 7.62 18.65 7.03
CA PHE A 18 6.16 18.65 6.97
C PHE A 18 5.64 17.90 5.73
N ILE A 19 6.19 18.18 4.54
CA ILE A 19 5.78 17.51 3.30
C ILE A 19 6.11 16.01 3.34
N VAL A 20 7.27 15.63 3.86
CA VAL A 20 7.64 14.21 4.01
C VAL A 20 6.66 13.49 4.94
N LEU A 21 6.37 14.06 6.11
CA LEU A 21 5.38 13.50 7.04
C LEU A 21 4.00 13.41 6.40
N TYR A 22 3.58 14.46 5.70
CA TYR A 22 2.32 14.48 4.96
C TYR A 22 2.23 13.29 4.00
N PHE A 23 3.25 13.04 3.18
CA PHE A 23 3.24 11.90 2.26
C PHE A 23 3.29 10.55 2.97
N ILE A 24 4.03 10.43 4.07
CA ILE A 24 4.02 9.21 4.90
C ILE A 24 2.60 8.91 5.38
N PHE A 25 1.91 9.89 5.95
CA PHE A 25 0.53 9.73 6.41
C PHE A 25 -0.45 9.49 5.26
N LEU A 26 -0.27 10.18 4.14
CA LEU A 26 -1.12 10.03 2.94
C LEU A 26 -1.07 8.60 2.39
N PHE A 27 0.12 8.00 2.35
CA PHE A 27 0.32 6.67 1.77
C PHE A 27 0.27 5.52 2.80
N ALA A 28 0.28 5.81 4.10
CA ALA A 28 0.27 4.79 5.15
C ALA A 28 -0.85 3.73 4.98
N PRO A 29 -2.12 4.08 4.66
CA PRO A 29 -3.18 3.08 4.48
C PRO A 29 -2.92 2.13 3.30
N LEU A 30 -2.32 2.63 2.21
CA LEU A 30 -1.95 1.79 1.07
C LEU A 30 -0.83 0.82 1.45
N VAL A 31 0.20 1.31 2.13
CA VAL A 31 1.31 0.48 2.62
C VAL A 31 0.80 -0.61 3.58
N VAL A 32 -0.09 -0.26 4.51
CA VAL A 32 -0.73 -1.22 5.42
C VAL A 32 -1.48 -2.30 4.65
N THR A 33 -2.26 -1.92 3.62
CA THR A 33 -2.97 -2.87 2.76
C THR A 33 -2.01 -3.78 2.00
N MET A 34 -0.93 -3.22 1.45
CA MET A 34 0.11 -3.98 0.75
C MET A 34 0.79 -5.00 1.68
N VAL A 35 1.09 -4.62 2.92
CA VAL A 35 1.69 -5.53 3.92
C VAL A 35 0.69 -6.63 4.31
N LEU A 36 -0.57 -6.28 4.57
CA LEU A 36 -1.60 -7.25 4.94
C LEU A 36 -1.95 -8.24 3.82
N ALA A 37 -1.66 -7.92 2.56
CA ALA A 37 -1.80 -8.87 1.45
C ALA A 37 -0.89 -10.12 1.61
N PHE A 38 0.15 -10.04 2.45
CA PHE A 38 1.00 -11.18 2.79
C PHE A 38 0.55 -11.89 4.08
N ASN A 39 -0.50 -11.44 4.76
CA ASN A 39 -0.97 -12.06 6.00
C ASN A 39 -1.76 -13.35 5.69
N ASP A 40 -1.44 -14.43 6.41
CA ASP A 40 -2.18 -15.70 6.35
C ASP A 40 -3.49 -15.65 7.14
N SER A 41 -4.33 -14.66 6.83
CA SER A 41 -5.65 -14.47 7.44
C SER A 41 -6.70 -14.29 6.35
N MET A 42 -7.88 -14.87 6.54
CA MET A 42 -9.03 -14.71 5.62
C MET A 42 -9.53 -13.27 5.50
N TYR A 43 -9.15 -12.41 6.44
CA TYR A 43 -9.52 -11.00 6.47
C TYR A 43 -8.26 -10.14 6.63
N PRO A 44 -8.17 -8.96 5.99
CA PRO A 44 -7.05 -8.04 6.15
C PRO A 44 -7.09 -7.41 7.55
N SER A 45 -6.62 -8.16 8.54
CA SER A 45 -6.81 -7.88 9.95
C SER A 45 -5.59 -8.28 10.77
N LEU A 46 -5.51 -7.70 11.97
CA LEU A 46 -4.59 -8.12 13.02
C LEU A 46 -5.33 -9.03 14.02
N PRO A 47 -4.62 -9.90 14.77
CA PRO A 47 -3.16 -10.08 14.79
C PRO A 47 -2.62 -10.79 13.54
N TRP A 48 -1.33 -10.62 13.27
CA TRP A 48 -0.63 -11.28 12.15
C TRP A 48 -0.62 -12.80 12.33
N GLN A 49 -1.00 -13.56 11.31
CA GLN A 49 -1.19 -15.02 11.36
C GLN A 49 -0.11 -15.81 10.60
N GLY A 50 0.84 -15.13 9.96
CA GLY A 50 1.90 -15.76 9.16
C GLY A 50 2.05 -15.08 7.81
N ALA A 51 3.16 -15.35 7.12
CA ALA A 51 3.36 -14.85 5.75
C ALA A 51 2.86 -15.88 4.74
N THR A 52 2.08 -15.45 3.74
CA THR A 52 1.57 -16.31 2.66
C THR A 52 1.66 -15.61 1.29
N LEU A 53 1.73 -16.41 0.23
CA LEU A 53 1.60 -15.96 -1.17
C LEU A 53 0.33 -16.50 -1.84
N ASP A 54 -0.53 -17.18 -1.07
CA ASP A 54 -1.75 -17.80 -1.60
C ASP A 54 -2.74 -16.77 -2.18
N TRP A 55 -2.75 -15.54 -1.67
CA TRP A 55 -3.55 -14.45 -2.23
C TRP A 55 -3.13 -14.04 -3.65
N PHE A 56 -1.90 -14.39 -4.04
CA PHE A 56 -1.37 -14.16 -5.39
C PHE A 56 -1.47 -15.42 -6.25
N PHE A 57 -1.05 -16.57 -5.72
CA PHE A 57 -0.86 -17.82 -6.48
C PHE A 57 -1.60 -19.04 -5.90
N GLY A 58 -2.54 -18.86 -4.97
CA GLY A 58 -3.30 -19.95 -4.38
C GLY A 58 -4.21 -20.65 -5.40
N ASN A 59 -4.32 -21.98 -5.31
CA ASN A 59 -5.14 -22.81 -6.20
C ASN A 59 -6.55 -23.11 -5.63
N GLY A 60 -6.95 -22.47 -4.52
CA GLY A 60 -8.21 -22.75 -3.83
C GLY A 60 -8.19 -24.02 -2.96
N PRO A 61 -9.33 -24.40 -2.35
CA PRO A 61 -10.60 -23.67 -2.37
C PRO A 61 -10.66 -22.50 -1.38
N LYS A 62 -9.74 -22.44 -0.40
CA LYS A 62 -9.77 -21.42 0.66
C LYS A 62 -9.34 -20.04 0.20
N LYS A 63 -8.31 -19.97 -0.65
CA LYS A 63 -7.79 -18.73 -1.24
C LYS A 63 -7.54 -18.98 -2.71
N TYR A 64 -8.26 -18.25 -3.56
CA TYR A 64 -7.96 -18.19 -4.99
C TYR A 64 -7.02 -17.01 -5.20
N GLY A 65 -5.83 -17.28 -5.71
CA GLY A 65 -4.86 -16.24 -6.02
C GLY A 65 -5.35 -15.36 -7.15
N ILE A 66 -5.03 -14.07 -7.12
CA ILE A 66 -5.43 -13.13 -8.18
C ILE A 66 -4.96 -13.57 -9.58
N PHE A 67 -3.82 -14.25 -9.67
CA PHE A 67 -3.30 -14.78 -10.93
C PHE A 67 -3.98 -16.09 -11.38
N HIS A 68 -4.81 -16.69 -10.54
CA HIS A 68 -5.65 -17.84 -10.88
C HIS A 68 -7.12 -17.47 -11.08
N ASP A 69 -7.51 -16.22 -10.81
CA ASP A 69 -8.85 -15.73 -11.07
C ASP A 69 -9.03 -15.32 -12.55
N GLN A 70 -9.52 -16.28 -13.34
CA GLN A 70 -9.77 -16.09 -14.77
C GLN A 70 -10.76 -14.96 -15.08
N THR A 71 -11.70 -14.68 -14.16
CA THR A 71 -12.69 -13.62 -14.36
C THR A 71 -12.01 -12.26 -14.27
N ASN A 72 -11.20 -12.05 -13.23
CA ASN A 72 -10.41 -10.83 -13.06
C ASN A 72 -9.34 -10.67 -14.15
N LEU A 73 -8.68 -11.74 -14.59
CA LEU A 73 -7.68 -11.65 -15.64
C LEU A 73 -8.28 -11.28 -17.01
N ARG A 74 -9.50 -11.72 -17.30
CA ARG A 74 -10.19 -11.40 -18.57
C ARG A 74 -10.58 -9.92 -18.66
N SER A 75 -10.92 -9.26 -17.55
CA SER A 75 -11.29 -7.84 -17.54
C SER A 75 -10.13 -6.89 -17.85
N LEU A 76 -8.88 -7.38 -17.88
CA LEU A 76 -7.73 -6.59 -18.33
C LEU A 76 -7.71 -6.39 -19.85
N PHE A 77 -8.41 -7.24 -20.60
CA PHE A 77 -8.37 -7.28 -22.06
C PHE A 77 -9.71 -6.96 -22.75
N THR A 78 -10.80 -6.82 -21.98
CA THR A 78 -12.14 -6.50 -22.48
C THR A 78 -12.71 -5.37 -21.66
#